data_AF-A0A963GLQ0-F1
#
_entry.id   AF-A0A963GLQ0-F1
#
_cell.length_a   1.000
_cell.length_b   1.000
_cell.length_c   1.000
_cell.angle_alpha   90.00
_cell.angle_beta   90.00
_cell.angle_gamma   90.00
#
_symmetry.space_group_name_H-M   'P 1'
#
loop_
_entity.id
_entity.type
_entity.pdbx_description
1 polymer ?
#
loop_
_entity_poly.entity_id
_entity_poly.type
_entity_poly.pdbx_seq_one_letter_code
_entity_poly.pdbx_strand_id
1 'polypeptide(L)'
;MTEQYQITEYNQTAAALAILNEKYSGQLFEVTTTKGMDEAKKARAEVKGYRVALEKLRVELKAPALERTRLIDAEAKRITAELLALEEPIDEQIKAEEKRKEEEKAAKARAEAARLAGIAAKISAIRYRAAEMANQPSEVIRTALEQAQVQEVTEAEFQEFLPDAIEALNEVRKDLKATLNARLLHEAEAARIQAEREELAKLREAEAARKAEEVRIAEEARKTEEARLKVEREAQEAELKAQREAQEAELKAQRKEQERQEREARQAREAQEARLQQEREAIERQQAELEAQQRALEAAKAKAVKPIRKGKANDPVADLKQALNANLATAKALDEAYQRGFQAGLNSAQQAA
;
A
#
# COMPACT_ATOMS: atom_id res chain seq x y z
N MET A 1 11.70 111.98 -43.33
CA MET A 1 12.63 112.79 -42.51
C MET A 1 14.00 112.20 -42.71
N THR A 2 14.88 112.90 -43.42
CA THR A 2 16.28 112.49 -43.61
C THR A 2 17.04 112.87 -42.35
N GLU A 3 17.40 111.90 -41.52
CA GLU A 3 18.34 112.11 -40.41
C GLU A 3 19.70 112.50 -41.00
N GLN A 4 20.18 113.69 -40.65
CA GLN A 4 21.49 114.17 -41.04
C GLN A 4 22.47 113.91 -39.90
N TYR A 5 23.33 112.91 -40.06
CA TYR A 5 24.40 112.63 -39.10
C TYR A 5 25.49 113.71 -39.20
N GLN A 6 25.74 114.40 -38.08
CA GLN A 6 26.69 115.51 -38.01
C GLN A 6 28.12 114.99 -37.85
N ILE A 7 28.78 114.65 -38.96
CA ILE A 7 30.21 114.33 -39.00
C ILE A 7 30.97 115.61 -39.30
N THR A 8 31.73 116.11 -38.33
CA THR A 8 32.38 117.43 -38.38
C THR A 8 33.27 117.59 -39.61
N GLU A 9 34.00 116.55 -40.00
CA GLU A 9 34.92 116.56 -41.14
C GLU A 9 34.17 116.66 -42.49
N TYR A 10 32.88 116.33 -42.53
CA TYR A 10 32.04 116.47 -43.72
C TYR A 10 31.43 117.85 -43.88
N ASN A 11 31.54 118.74 -42.87
CA ASN A 11 30.92 120.07 -42.87
C ASN A 11 31.27 120.89 -44.13
N GLN A 12 32.53 120.82 -44.60
CA GLN A 12 32.95 121.51 -45.83
C GLN A 12 32.28 120.95 -47.09
N THR A 13 32.15 119.63 -47.19
CA THR A 13 31.46 118.99 -48.32
C THR A 13 29.95 119.24 -48.26
N ALA A 14 29.36 119.27 -47.06
CA ALA A 14 27.96 119.61 -46.85
C ALA A 14 27.65 121.05 -47.28
N ALA A 15 28.53 122.01 -46.94
CA ALA A 15 28.42 123.39 -47.41
C ALA A 15 28.57 123.49 -48.93
N ALA A 16 29.54 122.78 -49.53
CA ALA A 16 29.69 122.72 -50.98
C ALA A 16 28.48 122.11 -51.68
N LEU A 17 27.86 121.07 -51.09
CA LEU A 17 26.66 120.44 -51.62
C LEU A 17 25.48 121.43 -51.70
N ALA A 18 25.30 122.29 -50.68
CA ALA A 18 24.27 123.33 -50.72
C ALA A 18 24.48 124.28 -51.90
N ILE A 19 25.71 124.74 -52.12
CA ILE A 19 26.08 125.62 -53.25
C ILE A 19 25.88 124.92 -54.59
N LEU A 20 26.31 123.66 -54.73
CA LEU A 20 26.11 122.89 -55.96
C LEU A 20 24.64 122.66 -56.26
N ASN A 21 23.82 122.47 -55.21
CA ASN A 21 22.38 122.33 -55.36
C ASN A 21 21.75 123.63 -55.85
N GLU A 22 22.11 124.80 -55.29
CA GLU A 22 21.64 126.09 -55.82
C GLU A 22 22.06 126.32 -57.28
N LYS A 23 23.30 125.95 -57.63
CA LYS A 23 23.84 126.16 -58.99
C LYS A 23 23.21 125.27 -60.04
N TYR A 24 23.04 123.98 -59.73
CA TYR A 24 22.76 122.95 -60.75
C TYR A 24 21.38 122.31 -60.60
N SER A 25 20.67 122.51 -59.49
CA SER A 25 19.33 121.96 -59.31
C SER A 25 18.36 122.60 -60.29
N GLY A 26 17.65 121.77 -61.06
CA GLY A 26 16.70 122.23 -62.08
C GLY A 26 17.33 122.89 -63.31
N GLN A 27 18.67 123.00 -63.40
CA GLN A 27 19.33 123.56 -64.57
C GLN A 27 19.29 122.57 -65.74
N LEU A 28 18.80 123.02 -66.89
CA LEU A 28 18.82 122.28 -68.15
C LEU A 28 19.98 122.78 -69.01
N PHE A 29 20.88 121.88 -69.41
CA PHE A 29 22.00 122.18 -70.30
C PHE A 29 21.64 121.82 -71.76
N GLU A 30 21.90 122.73 -72.70
CA GLU A 30 21.65 122.51 -74.14
C GLU A 30 22.79 121.67 -74.78
N VAL A 31 22.81 120.39 -74.47
CA VAL A 31 23.90 119.44 -74.81
C VAL A 31 24.03 119.10 -76.29
N THR A 32 23.09 119.53 -77.14
CA THR A 32 23.18 119.40 -78.60
C THR A 32 24.17 120.39 -79.22
N THR A 33 24.52 121.46 -78.50
CA THR A 33 25.56 122.40 -78.90
C THR A 33 26.89 122.06 -78.23
N THR A 34 28.01 122.34 -78.90
CA THR A 34 29.34 122.12 -78.33
C THR A 34 29.52 122.87 -77.00
N LYS A 35 29.05 124.12 -76.92
CA LYS A 35 29.14 124.96 -75.73
C LYS A 35 28.33 124.39 -74.56
N GLY A 36 27.06 124.04 -74.77
CA GLY A 36 26.21 123.48 -73.72
C GLY A 36 26.67 122.09 -73.26
N MET A 37 27.23 121.28 -74.15
CA MET A 37 27.85 120.00 -73.79
C MET A 37 29.10 120.19 -72.91
N ASP A 38 29.93 121.18 -73.21
CA ASP A 38 31.13 121.47 -72.40
C ASP A 38 30.77 122.04 -71.02
N GLU A 39 29.74 122.87 -70.93
CA GLU A 39 29.18 123.35 -69.66
C GLU A 39 28.63 122.19 -68.81
N ALA A 40 27.87 121.27 -69.39
CA ALA A 40 27.36 120.09 -68.69
C ALA A 40 28.49 119.16 -68.21
N LYS A 41 29.54 118.96 -69.03
CA LYS A 41 30.73 118.18 -68.63
C LYS A 41 31.45 118.79 -67.44
N LYS A 42 31.60 120.13 -67.42
CA LYS A 42 32.21 120.87 -66.32
C LYS A 42 31.39 120.75 -65.03
N ALA A 43 30.07 120.98 -65.11
CA ALA A 43 29.17 120.83 -63.97
C ALA A 43 29.23 119.41 -63.38
N ARG A 44 29.17 118.38 -64.23
CA ARG A 44 29.31 116.98 -63.79
C ARG A 44 30.68 116.70 -63.18
N ALA A 45 31.76 117.25 -63.75
CA ALA A 45 33.10 117.06 -63.22
C ALA A 45 33.27 117.68 -61.83
N GLU A 46 32.69 118.86 -61.60
CA GLU A 46 32.68 119.54 -60.30
C GLU A 46 31.94 118.71 -59.24
N VAL A 47 30.69 118.31 -59.52
CA VAL A 47 29.90 117.46 -58.60
C VAL A 47 30.59 116.11 -58.34
N LYS A 48 31.13 115.46 -59.40
CA LYS A 48 31.89 114.22 -59.27
C LYS A 48 33.14 114.43 -58.40
N GLY A 49 33.82 115.57 -58.51
CA GLY A 49 34.99 115.92 -57.72
C GLY A 49 34.70 115.89 -56.22
N TYR A 50 33.65 116.58 -55.78
CA TYR A 50 33.23 116.57 -54.37
C TYR A 50 32.78 115.17 -53.90
N ARG A 51 32.07 114.40 -54.74
CA ARG A 51 31.68 113.02 -54.40
C ARG A 51 32.91 112.12 -54.18
N VAL A 52 33.92 112.21 -55.04
CA VAL A 52 35.16 111.42 -54.92
C VAL A 52 35.99 111.88 -53.71
N ALA A 53 36.05 113.19 -53.45
CA ALA A 53 36.74 113.73 -52.27
C ALA A 53 36.10 113.26 -50.96
N LEU A 54 34.77 113.24 -50.87
CA LEU A 54 34.04 112.74 -49.70
C LEU A 54 34.31 111.25 -49.45
N GLU A 55 34.32 110.43 -50.51
CA GLU A 55 34.65 109.00 -50.42
C GLU A 55 36.06 108.79 -49.86
N LYS A 56 37.03 109.54 -50.38
CA LYS A 56 38.41 109.50 -49.92
C LYS A 56 38.50 109.87 -48.44
N LEU A 57 37.84 110.95 -48.04
CA LEU A 57 37.79 111.40 -46.65
C LEU A 57 37.13 110.36 -45.73
N ARG A 58 36.03 109.70 -46.14
CA ARG A 58 35.43 108.61 -45.34
C ARG A 58 36.42 107.49 -45.09
N VAL A 59 37.13 107.06 -46.13
CA VAL A 59 38.12 105.97 -46.01
C VAL A 59 39.24 106.39 -45.07
N GLU A 60 39.75 107.61 -45.20
CA GLU A 60 40.80 108.17 -44.33
C GLU A 60 40.36 108.26 -42.87
N LEU A 61 39.14 108.75 -42.60
CA LEU A 61 38.60 108.85 -41.23
C LEU A 61 38.33 107.48 -40.60
N LYS A 62 37.86 106.51 -41.40
CA LYS A 62 37.51 105.17 -40.92
C LYS A 62 38.74 104.29 -40.71
N ALA A 63 39.82 104.52 -41.46
CA ALA A 63 41.05 103.73 -41.40
C ALA A 63 41.63 103.54 -39.97
N PRO A 64 41.84 104.59 -39.15
CA PRO A 64 42.38 104.41 -37.80
C PRO A 64 41.45 103.61 -36.88
N ALA A 65 40.13 103.76 -37.02
CA ALA A 65 39.16 103.01 -36.21
C ALA A 65 39.17 101.52 -36.56
N LEU A 66 39.18 101.17 -37.86
CA LEU A 66 39.24 99.77 -38.31
C LEU A 66 40.54 99.08 -37.91
N GLU A 67 41.67 99.79 -38.02
CA GLU A 67 42.95 99.24 -37.58
C GLU A 67 42.97 99.05 -36.06
N ARG A 68 42.41 100.00 -35.30
CA ARG A 68 42.32 99.86 -33.84
C ARG A 68 41.47 98.65 -33.43
N THR A 69 40.31 98.42 -34.06
CA THR A 69 39.49 97.24 -33.77
C THR A 69 40.20 95.94 -34.12
N ARG A 70 40.91 95.92 -35.26
CA ARG A 70 41.72 94.76 -35.67
C ARG A 70 42.82 94.44 -34.64
N LEU A 71 43.50 95.46 -34.11
CA LEU A 71 44.52 95.29 -33.08
C LEU A 71 43.95 94.80 -31.76
N ILE A 72 42.78 95.30 -31.35
CA ILE A 72 42.08 94.82 -30.15
C ILE A 72 41.75 93.33 -30.27
N ASP A 73 41.16 92.92 -31.39
CA ASP A 73 40.79 91.53 -31.61
C ASP A 73 42.01 90.61 -31.66
N ALA A 74 43.10 91.06 -32.30
CA ALA A 74 44.34 90.31 -32.37
C ALA A 74 44.99 90.15 -30.98
N GLU A 75 45.02 91.22 -30.20
CA GLU A 75 45.61 91.20 -28.86
C GLU A 75 44.78 90.38 -27.87
N ALA A 76 43.45 90.47 -27.94
CA ALA A 76 42.57 89.61 -27.15
C ALA A 76 42.82 88.13 -27.46
N LYS A 77 42.93 87.75 -28.74
CA LYS A 77 43.26 86.37 -29.14
C LYS A 77 44.62 85.92 -28.61
N ARG A 78 45.64 86.77 -28.68
CA ARG A 78 46.98 86.48 -28.15
C ARG A 78 46.94 86.23 -26.64
N ILE A 79 46.32 87.14 -25.89
CA ILE A 79 46.20 87.03 -24.43
C ILE A 79 45.38 85.79 -24.05
N THR A 80 44.26 85.52 -24.72
CA THR A 80 43.46 84.32 -24.46
C THR A 80 44.26 83.04 -24.70
N ALA A 81 45.04 82.97 -25.77
CA ALA A 81 45.90 81.81 -26.03
C ALA A 81 46.97 81.63 -24.93
N GLU A 82 47.57 82.71 -24.45
CA GLU A 82 48.53 82.66 -23.34
C GLU A 82 47.89 82.26 -22.01
N LEU A 83 46.68 82.74 -21.72
CA LEU A 83 45.93 82.33 -20.53
C LEU A 83 45.57 80.84 -20.59
N LEU A 84 45.09 80.34 -21.73
CA LEU A 84 44.78 78.92 -21.91
C LEU A 84 46.01 78.03 -21.78
N ALA A 85 47.15 78.45 -22.34
CA ALA A 85 48.41 77.72 -22.19
C ALA A 85 48.88 77.59 -20.73
N LEU A 86 48.42 78.47 -19.83
CA LEU A 86 48.64 78.37 -18.38
C LEU A 86 47.54 77.57 -17.68
N GLU A 87 46.28 77.76 -18.05
CA GLU A 87 45.11 77.11 -17.43
C GLU A 87 45.05 75.61 -17.71
N GLU A 88 45.23 75.19 -18.96
CA GLU A 88 45.14 73.79 -19.38
C GLU A 88 46.04 72.84 -18.56
N PRO A 89 47.36 73.09 -18.41
CA PRO A 89 48.21 72.21 -17.59
C PRO A 89 47.87 72.25 -16.09
N ILE A 90 47.24 73.32 -15.59
CA ILE A 90 46.76 73.39 -14.20
C ILE A 90 45.52 72.51 -14.03
N ASP A 91 44.56 72.61 -14.95
CA ASP A 91 43.36 71.77 -14.96
C ASP A 91 43.70 70.28 -15.10
N GLU A 92 44.66 69.92 -15.96
CA GLU A 92 45.15 68.54 -16.09
C GLU A 92 45.76 68.02 -14.77
N GLN A 93 46.54 68.85 -14.06
CA GLN A 93 47.10 68.49 -12.75
C GLN A 93 46.02 68.28 -11.69
N ILE A 94 44.99 69.15 -11.67
CA ILE A 94 43.85 69.01 -10.75
C ILE A 94 43.11 67.70 -11.02
N LYS A 95 42.74 67.44 -12.27
CA LYS A 95 42.03 66.22 -12.67
C LYS A 95 42.82 64.95 -12.34
N ALA A 96 44.14 64.97 -12.57
CA ALA A 96 45.00 63.83 -12.23
C ALA A 96 45.02 63.53 -10.73
N GLU A 97 45.11 64.58 -9.89
CA GLU A 97 45.12 64.42 -8.42
C GLU A 97 43.75 64.02 -7.87
N GLU A 98 42.66 64.59 -8.39
CA GLU A 98 41.29 64.17 -8.03
C GLU A 98 41.06 62.69 -8.35
N LYS A 99 41.46 62.25 -9.54
CA LYS A 99 41.40 60.84 -9.93
C LYS A 99 42.24 59.96 -9.00
N ARG A 100 43.47 60.37 -8.66
CA ARG A 100 44.33 59.63 -7.73
C ARG A 100 43.68 59.47 -6.35
N LYS A 101 43.10 60.54 -5.81
CA LYS A 101 42.38 60.52 -4.52
C LYS A 101 41.13 59.65 -4.57
N GLU A 102 40.37 59.70 -5.67
CA GLU A 102 39.20 58.85 -5.85
C GLU A 102 39.59 57.37 -5.94
N GLU A 103 40.61 57.03 -6.73
CA GLU A 103 41.13 55.67 -6.85
C GLU A 103 41.66 55.13 -5.51
N GLU A 104 42.38 55.95 -4.74
CA GLU A 104 42.87 55.60 -3.41
C GLU A 104 41.71 55.36 -2.42
N LYS A 105 40.69 56.24 -2.43
CA LYS A 105 39.48 56.08 -1.62
C LYS A 105 38.71 54.83 -2.01
N ALA A 106 38.53 54.58 -3.31
CA ALA A 106 37.86 53.40 -3.84
C ALA A 106 38.65 52.12 -3.53
N ALA A 107 39.98 52.15 -3.55
CA ALA A 107 40.83 51.03 -3.17
C ALA A 107 40.71 50.73 -1.67
N LYS A 108 40.77 51.75 -0.80
CA LYS A 108 40.55 51.61 0.64
C LYS A 108 39.16 51.05 0.97
N ALA A 109 38.12 51.57 0.32
CA ALA A 109 36.75 51.07 0.47
C ALA A 109 36.60 49.61 0.01
N ARG A 110 37.22 49.23 -1.12
CA ARG A 110 37.23 47.84 -1.61
C ARG A 110 37.99 46.91 -0.66
N ALA A 111 39.15 47.33 -0.15
CA ALA A 111 39.94 46.56 0.81
C ALA A 111 39.16 46.32 2.10
N GLU A 112 38.47 47.36 2.60
CA GLU A 112 37.64 47.25 3.80
C GLU A 112 36.41 46.36 3.58
N ALA A 113 35.70 46.53 2.46
CA ALA A 113 34.59 45.65 2.10
C ALA A 113 35.02 44.19 1.97
N ALA A 114 36.19 43.93 1.37
CA ALA A 114 36.77 42.59 1.27
C ALA A 114 37.16 42.03 2.65
N ARG A 115 37.70 42.85 3.55
CA ARG A 115 37.99 42.47 4.94
C ARG A 115 36.71 42.03 5.66
N LEU A 116 35.68 42.87 5.64
CA LEU A 116 34.38 42.60 6.27
C LEU A 116 33.73 41.33 5.69
N ALA A 117 33.69 41.20 4.36
CA ALA A 117 33.14 40.03 3.69
C ALA A 117 33.91 38.74 4.04
N GLY A 118 35.24 38.81 4.13
CA GLY A 118 36.08 37.68 4.53
C GLY A 118 35.81 37.21 5.96
N ILE A 119 35.65 38.14 6.90
CA ILE A 119 35.30 37.82 8.30
C ILE A 119 33.89 37.24 8.37
N ALA A 120 32.92 37.86 7.72
CA ALA A 120 31.54 37.37 7.66
C ALA A 120 31.46 35.94 7.09
N ALA A 121 32.20 35.66 6.00
CA ALA A 121 32.25 34.33 5.40
C ALA A 121 32.82 33.27 6.37
N LYS A 122 33.85 33.60 7.16
CA LYS A 122 34.38 32.69 8.19
C LYS A 122 33.34 32.39 9.26
N ILE A 123 32.59 33.40 9.73
CA ILE A 123 31.52 33.22 10.72
C ILE A 123 30.40 32.35 10.14
N SER A 124 29.98 32.60 8.90
CA SER A 124 28.99 31.76 8.23
C SER A 124 29.46 30.32 8.06
N ALA A 125 30.75 30.10 7.74
CA ALA A 125 31.33 28.76 7.65
C ALA A 125 31.30 28.02 8.99
N ILE A 126 31.51 28.73 10.12
CA ILE A 126 31.32 28.14 11.45
C ILE A 126 29.87 27.67 11.60
N ARG A 127 28.89 28.57 11.39
CA ARG A 127 27.46 28.26 11.54
C ARG A 127 26.99 27.10 10.65
N TYR A 128 27.52 26.99 9.43
CA TYR A 128 27.08 25.97 8.48
C TYR A 128 27.46 24.53 8.88
N ARG A 129 28.50 24.34 9.72
CA ARG A 129 28.95 23.00 10.14
C ARG A 129 27.86 22.15 10.78
N ALA A 130 26.98 22.76 11.58
CA ALA A 130 25.89 22.02 12.22
C ALA A 130 24.90 21.45 11.18
N ALA A 131 24.66 22.19 10.08
CA ALA A 131 23.77 21.76 9.01
C ALA A 131 24.36 20.59 8.20
N GLU A 132 25.67 20.60 7.94
CA GLU A 132 26.36 19.49 7.24
C GLU A 132 26.26 18.16 8.00
N MET A 133 26.15 18.22 9.33
CA MET A 133 26.13 17.06 10.20
C MET A 133 24.75 16.43 10.42
N ALA A 134 23.65 17.08 9.99
CA ALA A 134 22.28 16.67 10.31
C ALA A 134 21.93 15.23 9.90
N ASN A 135 22.53 14.70 8.84
CA ASN A 135 22.24 13.36 8.30
C ASN A 135 23.42 12.39 8.43
N GLN A 136 24.44 12.75 9.19
CA GLN A 136 25.63 11.92 9.36
C GLN A 136 25.43 10.86 10.46
N PRO A 137 26.21 9.76 10.44
CA PRO A 137 26.25 8.80 11.55
C PRO A 137 26.73 9.45 12.86
N SER A 138 26.33 8.89 14.00
CA SER A 138 26.67 9.44 15.33
C SER A 138 28.18 9.59 15.56
N GLU A 139 29.01 8.67 15.06
CA GLU A 139 30.47 8.75 15.17
C GLU A 139 31.05 9.98 14.45
N VAL A 140 30.54 10.30 13.25
CA VAL A 140 30.99 11.48 12.48
C VAL A 140 30.58 12.77 13.19
N ILE A 141 29.35 12.83 13.70
CA ILE A 141 28.86 13.99 14.45
C ILE A 141 29.67 14.18 15.74
N ARG A 142 30.06 13.08 16.41
CA ARG A 142 30.91 13.13 17.61
C ARG A 142 32.27 13.75 17.30
N THR A 143 32.95 13.30 16.25
CA THR A 143 34.22 13.88 15.83
C THR A 143 34.08 15.36 15.48
N ALA A 144 33.00 15.76 14.79
CA ALA A 144 32.74 17.16 14.49
C ALA A 144 32.51 18.01 15.76
N LEU A 145 31.82 17.47 16.76
CA LEU A 145 31.62 18.12 18.06
C LEU A 145 32.95 18.28 18.80
N GLU A 146 33.79 17.25 18.85
CA GLU A 146 35.11 17.29 19.48
C GLU A 146 35.99 18.36 18.82
N GLN A 147 36.01 18.42 17.48
CA GLN A 147 36.71 19.47 16.73
C GLN A 147 36.17 20.87 17.07
N ALA A 148 34.85 21.04 17.14
CA ALA A 148 34.25 22.32 17.52
C ALA A 148 34.58 22.71 18.98
N GLN A 149 34.70 21.74 19.89
CA GLN A 149 35.05 21.98 21.30
C GLN A 149 36.48 22.49 21.47
N VAL A 150 37.43 21.96 20.71
CA VAL A 150 38.85 22.38 20.78
C VAL A 150 39.17 23.56 19.87
N GLN A 151 38.28 23.92 18.95
CA GLN A 151 38.49 25.10 18.11
C GLN A 151 38.45 26.38 18.96
N GLU A 152 39.45 27.23 18.75
CA GLU A 152 39.53 28.57 19.29
C GLU A 152 39.29 29.60 18.18
N VAL A 153 38.53 30.64 18.47
CA VAL A 153 38.42 31.82 17.61
C VAL A 153 39.23 32.94 18.25
N THR A 154 40.07 33.61 17.47
CA THR A 154 41.03 34.59 17.98
C THR A 154 40.74 35.99 17.46
N GLU A 155 41.14 37.00 18.24
CA GLU A 155 41.02 38.41 17.84
C GLU A 155 41.80 38.71 16.55
N ALA A 156 42.92 38.02 16.33
CA ALA A 156 43.72 38.16 15.10
C ALA A 156 42.92 37.78 13.84
N GLU A 157 41.99 36.83 13.93
CA GLU A 157 41.22 36.34 12.80
C GLU A 157 39.90 37.07 12.55
N PHE A 158 39.24 37.49 13.63
CA PHE A 158 37.87 38.04 13.60
C PHE A 158 37.77 39.50 14.03
N GLN A 159 38.84 40.06 14.61
CA GLN A 159 38.94 41.48 14.95
C GLN A 159 37.75 41.94 15.79
N GLU A 160 37.05 43.01 15.38
CA GLU A 160 35.87 43.52 16.08
C GLU A 160 34.67 42.56 16.10
N PHE A 161 34.67 41.55 15.22
CA PHE A 161 33.63 40.51 15.13
C PHE A 161 33.96 39.25 15.93
N LEU A 162 34.99 39.28 16.78
CA LEU A 162 35.32 38.17 17.68
C LEU A 162 34.11 37.72 18.53
N PRO A 163 33.30 38.63 19.13
CA PRO A 163 32.12 38.22 19.90
C PRO A 163 31.13 37.39 19.07
N ASP A 164 30.86 37.81 17.83
CA ASP A 164 29.94 37.13 16.90
C ASP A 164 30.48 35.75 16.51
N ALA A 165 31.81 35.61 16.36
CA ALA A 165 32.45 34.34 16.06
C ALA A 165 32.40 33.37 17.26
N ILE A 166 32.58 33.88 18.48
CA ILE A 166 32.44 33.11 19.73
C ILE A 166 31.01 32.61 19.87
N GLU A 167 30.03 33.50 19.66
CA GLU A 167 28.61 33.15 19.69
C GLU A 167 28.29 32.06 18.66
N ALA A 168 28.69 32.25 17.39
CA ALA A 168 28.49 31.27 16.33
C ALA A 168 29.10 29.90 16.67
N LEU A 169 30.31 29.86 17.25
CA LEU A 169 30.95 28.60 17.63
C LEU A 169 30.21 27.92 18.80
N ASN A 170 29.71 28.69 19.76
CA ASN A 170 28.93 28.17 20.88
C ASN A 170 27.57 27.63 20.45
N GLU A 171 26.89 28.30 19.52
CA GLU A 171 25.67 27.80 18.87
C GLU A 171 25.94 26.46 18.18
N VAL A 172 27.00 26.37 17.38
CA VAL A 172 27.38 25.13 16.68
C VAL A 172 27.68 23.99 17.66
N ARG A 173 28.40 24.27 18.75
CA ARG A 173 28.66 23.26 19.80
C ARG A 173 27.36 22.74 20.42
N LYS A 174 26.42 23.64 20.70
CA LYS A 174 25.10 23.30 21.25
C LYS A 174 24.30 22.45 20.25
N ASP A 175 24.27 22.86 18.99
CA ASP A 175 23.49 22.20 17.94
C ASP A 175 24.07 20.83 17.60
N LEU A 176 25.39 20.70 17.46
CA LEU A 176 26.05 19.42 17.24
C LEU A 176 25.80 18.44 18.40
N LYS A 177 25.80 18.93 19.64
CA LYS A 177 25.45 18.11 20.81
C LYS A 177 24.00 17.63 20.76
N ALA A 178 23.07 18.50 20.37
CA ALA A 178 21.66 18.14 20.22
C ALA A 178 21.46 17.10 19.09
N THR A 179 22.07 17.33 17.93
CA THR A 179 22.02 16.43 16.77
C THR A 179 22.66 15.08 17.09
N LEU A 180 23.80 15.04 17.79
CA LEU A 180 24.44 13.80 18.23
C LEU A 180 23.50 12.97 19.12
N ASN A 181 22.89 13.60 20.11
CA ASN A 181 21.96 12.92 21.01
C ASN A 181 20.74 12.37 20.25
N ALA A 182 20.15 13.17 19.35
CA ALA A 182 19.05 12.73 18.52
C ALA A 182 19.44 11.55 17.62
N ARG A 183 20.65 11.58 17.05
CA ARG A 183 21.17 10.51 16.20
C ARG A 183 21.43 9.22 16.98
N LEU A 184 22.02 9.31 18.17
CA LEU A 184 22.25 8.16 19.04
C LEU A 184 20.93 7.49 19.44
N LEU A 185 19.90 8.27 19.78
CA LEU A 185 18.57 7.74 20.09
C LEU A 185 17.95 7.03 18.88
N HIS A 186 18.04 7.65 17.70
CA HIS A 186 17.54 7.04 16.46
C HIS A 186 18.25 5.72 16.12
N GLU A 187 19.58 5.69 16.23
CA GLU A 187 20.37 4.49 15.94
C GLU A 187 20.11 3.37 16.96
N ALA A 188 19.97 3.69 18.24
CA ALA A 188 19.62 2.72 19.28
C ALA A 188 18.23 2.11 19.05
N GLU A 189 17.25 2.95 18.67
CA GLU A 189 15.90 2.48 18.35
C GLU A 189 15.88 1.61 17.08
N ALA A 190 16.62 2.00 16.05
CA ALA A 190 16.77 1.21 14.84
C ALA A 190 17.40 -0.17 15.13
N ALA A 191 18.41 -0.23 16.01
CA ALA A 191 19.02 -1.47 16.44
C ALA A 191 18.03 -2.35 17.24
N ARG A 192 17.23 -1.75 18.13
CA ARG A 192 16.18 -2.46 18.88
C ARG A 192 15.13 -3.08 17.95
N ILE A 193 14.62 -2.30 17.00
CA ILE A 193 13.65 -2.76 15.99
C ILE A 193 14.25 -3.89 15.14
N GLN A 194 15.52 -3.79 14.76
CA GLN A 194 16.20 -4.83 13.99
C GLN A 194 16.34 -6.12 14.81
N ALA A 195 16.76 -6.03 16.07
CA ALA A 195 16.85 -7.19 16.97
C ALA A 195 15.47 -7.85 17.18
N GLU A 196 14.42 -7.06 17.39
CA GLU A 196 13.05 -7.57 17.54
C GLU A 196 12.57 -8.29 16.27
N ARG A 197 12.89 -7.74 15.08
CA ARG A 197 12.58 -8.39 13.80
C ARG A 197 13.32 -9.71 13.62
N GLU A 198 14.57 -9.78 14.02
CA GLU A 198 15.38 -11.01 13.97
C GLU A 198 14.87 -12.08 14.94
N GLU A 199 14.49 -11.70 16.16
CA GLU A 199 13.87 -12.63 17.12
C GLU A 199 12.51 -13.13 16.61
N LEU A 200 11.67 -12.24 16.08
CA LEU A 200 10.39 -12.62 15.51
C LEU A 200 10.55 -13.56 14.30
N ALA A 201 11.56 -13.35 13.47
CA ALA A 201 11.88 -14.25 12.37
C ALA A 201 12.27 -15.64 12.88
N LYS A 202 13.15 -15.73 13.88
CA LYS A 202 13.53 -17.02 14.52
C LYS A 202 12.33 -17.73 15.14
N LEU A 203 11.43 -16.99 15.80
CA LEU A 203 10.21 -17.56 16.39
C LEU A 203 9.28 -18.13 15.32
N ARG A 204 9.09 -17.41 14.20
CA ARG A 204 8.29 -17.90 13.06
C ARG A 204 8.89 -19.14 12.42
N GLU A 205 10.21 -19.19 12.25
CA GLU A 205 10.90 -20.39 11.74
C GLU A 205 10.72 -21.58 12.69
N ALA A 206 10.88 -21.36 14.01
CA ALA A 206 10.67 -22.41 15.00
C ALA A 206 9.21 -22.89 15.06
N GLU A 207 8.23 -21.98 14.95
CA GLU A 207 6.81 -22.33 14.91
C GLU A 207 6.47 -23.10 13.62
N ALA A 208 7.00 -22.67 12.48
CA ALA A 208 6.83 -23.38 11.21
C ALA A 208 7.43 -24.80 11.28
N ALA A 209 8.61 -24.96 11.89
CA ALA A 209 9.23 -26.26 12.11
C ALA A 209 8.39 -27.15 13.04
N ARG A 210 7.85 -26.61 14.14
CA ARG A 210 6.94 -27.34 15.04
C ARG A 210 5.67 -27.78 14.32
N LYS A 211 5.03 -26.91 13.55
CA LYS A 211 3.84 -27.26 12.76
C LYS A 211 4.14 -28.32 11.71
N ALA A 212 5.29 -28.22 11.03
CA ALA A 212 5.71 -29.25 10.07
C ALA A 212 5.92 -30.61 10.75
N GLU A 213 6.51 -30.61 11.94
CA GLU A 213 6.70 -31.83 12.75
C GLU A 213 5.37 -32.40 13.26
N GLU A 214 4.46 -31.55 13.75
CA GLU A 214 3.11 -31.97 14.16
C GLU A 214 2.33 -32.59 12.99
N VAL A 215 2.42 -32.01 11.80
CA VAL A 215 1.82 -32.58 10.58
C VAL A 215 2.45 -33.94 10.26
N ARG A 216 3.78 -34.08 10.37
CA ARG A 216 4.47 -35.35 10.15
C ARG A 216 4.02 -36.43 11.14
N ILE A 217 3.96 -36.10 12.43
CA ILE A 217 3.49 -37.01 13.48
C ILE A 217 2.02 -37.38 13.26
N ALA A 218 1.16 -36.42 12.90
CA ALA A 218 -0.24 -36.67 12.62
C ALA A 218 -0.43 -37.56 11.38
N GLU A 219 0.35 -37.35 10.31
CA GLU A 219 0.35 -38.24 9.14
C GLU A 219 0.84 -39.65 9.48
N GLU A 220 1.89 -39.77 10.30
CA GLU A 220 2.40 -41.07 10.76
C GLU A 220 1.36 -41.80 11.63
N ALA A 221 0.73 -41.10 12.57
CA ALA A 221 -0.37 -41.62 13.39
C ALA A 221 -1.58 -42.03 12.54
N ARG A 222 -1.91 -41.27 11.48
CA ARG A 222 -2.99 -41.62 10.55
C ARG A 222 -2.66 -42.89 9.79
N LYS A 223 -1.42 -43.05 9.32
CA LYS A 223 -0.96 -44.27 8.62
C LYS A 223 -0.97 -45.49 9.53
N THR A 224 -0.55 -45.35 10.79
CA THR A 224 -0.57 -46.46 11.75
C THR A 224 -2.00 -46.85 12.12
N GLU A 225 -2.90 -45.89 12.32
CA GLU A 225 -4.31 -46.18 12.58
C GLU A 225 -5.02 -46.78 11.36
N GLU A 226 -4.77 -46.26 10.16
CA GLU A 226 -5.26 -46.87 8.90
C GLU A 226 -4.78 -48.33 8.76
N ALA A 227 -3.52 -48.61 9.11
CA ALA A 227 -2.98 -49.97 9.10
C ALA A 227 -3.66 -50.87 10.16
N ARG A 228 -3.90 -50.36 11.38
CA ARG A 228 -4.62 -51.10 12.43
C ARG A 228 -6.06 -51.40 12.02
N LEU A 229 -6.79 -50.41 11.52
CA LEU A 229 -8.16 -50.57 11.03
C LEU A 229 -8.23 -51.56 9.88
N LYS A 230 -7.21 -51.59 9.01
CA LYS A 230 -7.14 -52.59 7.94
C LYS A 230 -6.98 -54.01 8.51
N VAL A 231 -6.06 -54.22 9.46
CA VAL A 231 -5.86 -55.51 10.13
C VAL A 231 -7.14 -55.95 10.87
N GLU A 232 -7.80 -55.02 11.56
CA GLU A 232 -9.05 -55.31 12.26
C GLU A 232 -10.18 -55.68 11.29
N ARG A 233 -10.31 -54.97 10.16
CA ARG A 233 -11.28 -55.33 9.10
C ARG A 233 -10.98 -56.69 8.50
N GLU A 234 -9.71 -56.99 8.22
CA GLU A 234 -9.29 -58.31 7.70
C GLU A 234 -9.59 -59.43 8.71
N ALA A 235 -9.40 -59.17 10.02
CA ALA A 235 -9.74 -60.11 11.08
C ALA A 235 -11.27 -60.32 11.22
N GLN A 236 -12.06 -59.24 11.18
CA GLN A 236 -13.53 -59.32 11.21
C GLN A 236 -14.09 -60.04 9.98
N GLU A 237 -13.52 -59.79 8.80
CA GLU A 237 -13.93 -60.48 7.56
C GLU A 237 -13.57 -61.97 7.62
N ALA A 238 -12.39 -62.32 8.14
CA ALA A 238 -12.00 -63.70 8.39
C ALA A 238 -12.91 -64.40 9.40
N GLU A 239 -13.30 -63.71 10.48
CA GLU A 239 -14.22 -64.24 11.50
C GLU A 239 -15.63 -64.44 10.93
N LEU A 240 -16.17 -63.45 10.20
CA LEU A 240 -17.46 -63.58 9.51
C LEU A 240 -17.44 -64.73 8.50
N LYS A 241 -16.32 -64.92 7.78
CA LYS A 241 -16.15 -66.05 6.87
C LYS A 241 -16.13 -67.38 7.62
N ALA A 242 -15.38 -67.48 8.73
CA ALA A 242 -15.34 -68.66 9.57
C ALA A 242 -16.72 -68.99 10.18
N GLN A 243 -17.47 -67.98 10.62
CA GLN A 243 -18.84 -68.14 11.11
C GLN A 243 -19.78 -68.64 10.01
N ARG A 244 -19.67 -68.12 8.78
CA ARG A 244 -20.45 -68.60 7.63
C ARG A 244 -20.11 -70.05 7.28
N GLU A 245 -18.83 -70.40 7.25
CA GLU A 245 -18.37 -71.77 7.00
C GLU A 245 -18.83 -72.73 8.10
N ALA A 246 -18.80 -72.31 9.38
CA ALA A 246 -19.32 -73.09 10.50
C ALA A 246 -20.84 -73.28 10.42
N GLN A 247 -21.61 -72.22 10.13
CA GLN A 247 -23.05 -72.30 9.92
C GLN A 247 -23.42 -73.19 8.73
N GLU A 248 -22.67 -73.11 7.63
CA GLU A 248 -22.89 -73.97 6.46
C GLU A 248 -22.56 -75.44 6.79
N ALA A 249 -21.48 -75.70 7.53
CA ALA A 249 -21.14 -77.03 8.00
C ALA A 249 -22.20 -77.59 8.96
N GLU A 250 -22.74 -76.77 9.86
CA GLU A 250 -23.80 -77.13 10.80
C GLU A 250 -25.12 -77.42 10.06
N LEU A 251 -25.53 -76.55 9.13
CA LEU A 251 -26.70 -76.79 8.29
C LEU A 251 -26.54 -78.06 7.45
N LYS A 252 -25.34 -78.35 6.94
CA LYS A 252 -25.04 -79.57 6.20
C LYS A 252 -25.09 -80.81 7.11
N ALA A 253 -24.62 -80.70 8.35
CA ALA A 253 -24.73 -81.76 9.34
C ALA A 253 -26.20 -82.01 9.76
N GLN A 254 -26.97 -80.96 9.99
CA GLN A 254 -28.40 -81.03 10.28
C GLN A 254 -29.19 -81.65 9.12
N ARG A 255 -28.87 -81.29 7.86
CA ARG A 255 -29.49 -81.92 6.67
C ARG A 255 -29.16 -83.40 6.57
N LYS A 256 -27.90 -83.80 6.81
CA LYS A 256 -27.52 -85.22 6.84
C LYS A 256 -28.22 -85.99 7.96
N GLU A 257 -28.38 -85.36 9.12
CA GLU A 257 -29.10 -85.95 10.25
C GLU A 257 -30.60 -86.09 9.95
N GLN A 258 -31.21 -85.07 9.35
CA GLN A 258 -32.60 -85.14 8.87
C GLN A 258 -32.78 -86.21 7.79
N GLU A 259 -31.89 -86.31 6.80
CA GLU A 259 -31.93 -87.38 5.79
C GLU A 259 -31.80 -88.77 6.41
N ARG A 260 -30.97 -88.92 7.47
CA ARG A 260 -30.85 -90.16 8.22
C ARG A 260 -32.16 -90.49 8.95
N GLN A 261 -32.73 -89.52 9.67
CA GLN A 261 -34.00 -89.67 10.37
C GLN A 261 -35.17 -89.93 9.43
N GLU A 262 -35.21 -89.30 8.26
CA GLU A 262 -36.21 -89.56 7.23
C GLU A 262 -36.05 -90.96 6.62
N ARG A 263 -34.82 -91.43 6.38
CA ARG A 263 -34.57 -92.82 5.96
C ARG A 263 -35.02 -93.82 7.01
N GLU A 264 -34.68 -93.59 8.28
CA GLU A 264 -35.10 -94.44 9.40
C GLU A 264 -36.62 -94.43 9.56
N ALA A 265 -37.27 -93.27 9.46
CA ALA A 265 -38.72 -93.14 9.50
C ALA A 265 -39.40 -93.81 8.29
N ARG A 266 -38.82 -93.72 7.10
CA ARG A 266 -39.33 -94.40 5.90
C ARG A 266 -39.21 -95.92 6.04
N GLN A 267 -38.07 -96.42 6.53
CA GLN A 267 -37.88 -97.84 6.82
C GLN A 267 -38.83 -98.33 7.92
N ALA A 268 -39.08 -97.51 8.95
CA ALA A 268 -40.04 -97.83 9.99
C ALA A 268 -41.48 -97.88 9.44
N ARG A 269 -41.87 -96.94 8.58
CA ARG A 269 -43.20 -96.94 7.91
C ARG A 269 -43.36 -98.13 6.98
N GLU A 270 -42.36 -98.44 6.14
CA GLU A 270 -42.36 -99.61 5.26
C GLU A 270 -42.46 -100.91 6.09
N ALA A 271 -41.76 -101.01 7.21
CA ALA A 271 -41.86 -102.15 8.13
C ALA A 271 -43.23 -102.23 8.82
N GLN A 272 -43.84 -101.09 9.16
CA GLN A 272 -45.16 -101.03 9.78
C GLN A 272 -46.26 -101.39 8.77
N GLU A 273 -46.19 -100.90 7.54
CA GLU A 273 -47.09 -101.26 6.43
C GLU A 273 -46.96 -102.76 6.10
N ALA A 274 -45.75 -103.31 6.05
CA ALA A 274 -45.54 -104.74 5.85
C ALA A 274 -46.15 -105.58 6.99
N ARG A 275 -46.05 -105.13 8.26
CA ARG A 275 -46.70 -105.80 9.40
C ARG A 275 -48.22 -105.72 9.33
N LEU A 276 -48.78 -104.56 9.01
CA LEU A 276 -50.22 -104.37 8.82
C LEU A 276 -50.76 -105.19 7.65
N GLN A 277 -49.99 -105.35 6.57
CA GLN A 277 -50.33 -106.22 5.44
C GLN A 277 -50.37 -107.69 5.88
N GLN A 278 -49.35 -108.15 6.60
CA GLN A 278 -49.30 -109.52 7.14
C GLN A 278 -50.41 -109.80 8.14
N GLU A 279 -50.77 -108.82 8.96
CA GLU A 279 -51.86 -108.93 9.94
C GLU A 279 -53.23 -108.97 9.25
N ARG A 280 -53.45 -108.19 8.18
CA ARG A 280 -54.66 -108.27 7.35
C ARG A 280 -54.79 -109.60 6.63
N GLU A 281 -53.70 -110.10 6.04
CA GLU A 281 -53.69 -111.43 5.39
C GLU A 281 -53.93 -112.57 6.40
N ALA A 282 -53.45 -112.44 7.64
CA ALA A 282 -53.70 -113.41 8.70
C ALA A 282 -55.15 -113.39 9.18
N ILE A 283 -55.76 -112.21 9.32
CA ILE A 283 -57.17 -112.05 9.69
C ILE A 283 -58.09 -112.58 8.59
N GLU A 284 -57.78 -112.34 7.32
CA GLU A 284 -58.57 -112.82 6.19
C GLU A 284 -58.51 -114.36 6.06
N ARG A 285 -57.34 -114.97 6.31
CA ARG A 285 -57.21 -116.44 6.39
C ARG A 285 -57.98 -117.04 7.57
N GLN A 286 -57.96 -116.39 8.73
CA GLN A 286 -58.72 -116.84 9.90
C GLN A 286 -60.24 -116.75 9.70
N GLN A 287 -60.73 -115.70 9.01
CA GLN A 287 -62.15 -115.57 8.68
C GLN A 287 -62.61 -116.61 7.65
N ALA A 288 -61.79 -116.92 6.64
CA ALA A 288 -62.09 -117.98 5.67
C ALA A 288 -62.11 -119.40 6.28
N GLU A 289 -61.25 -119.70 7.26
CA GLU A 289 -61.25 -120.98 7.97
C GLU A 289 -62.47 -121.14 8.90
N LEU A 290 -62.88 -120.07 9.60
CA LEU A 290 -64.04 -120.07 10.48
C LEU A 290 -65.36 -120.24 9.72
N GLU A 291 -65.51 -119.61 8.55
CA GLU A 291 -66.72 -119.77 7.71
C GLU A 291 -66.83 -121.18 7.11
N ALA A 292 -65.70 -121.80 6.72
CA ALA A 292 -65.68 -123.17 6.21
C ALA A 292 -66.04 -124.20 7.28
N GLN A 293 -65.62 -123.98 8.54
CA GLN A 293 -65.92 -124.88 9.67
C GLN A 293 -67.37 -124.73 10.16
N GLN A 294 -67.97 -123.53 10.08
CA GLN A 294 -69.35 -123.31 10.50
C GLN A 294 -70.38 -123.92 9.53
N ARG A 295 -70.14 -123.89 8.21
CA ARG A 295 -71.03 -124.55 7.22
C ARG A 295 -71.01 -126.08 7.32
N ALA A 296 -69.91 -126.68 7.78
CA ALA A 296 -69.82 -128.13 7.98
C ALA A 296 -70.51 -128.61 9.28
N LEU A 297 -70.67 -127.74 10.29
CA LEU A 297 -71.26 -128.09 11.58
C LEU A 297 -72.79 -127.92 11.64
N GLU A 298 -73.38 -127.04 10.83
CA GLU A 298 -74.84 -126.84 10.79
C GLU A 298 -75.61 -127.96 10.07
N ALA A 299 -74.97 -128.76 9.19
CA ALA A 299 -75.63 -129.88 8.52
C ALA A 299 -75.76 -131.16 9.40
N ALA A 300 -75.13 -131.21 10.58
CA ALA A 300 -75.02 -132.44 11.39
C ALA A 300 -75.73 -132.42 12.76
N LYS A 301 -76.35 -131.31 13.19
CA LYS A 301 -76.93 -131.19 14.56
C LYS A 301 -78.40 -130.76 14.61
N ALA A 302 -79.25 -131.48 13.87
CA ALA A 302 -80.71 -131.46 13.97
C ALA A 302 -81.31 -132.51 14.95
N LYS A 303 -80.62 -132.86 16.04
CA LYS A 303 -81.14 -133.74 17.12
C LYS A 303 -80.53 -133.38 18.47
N ALA A 304 -81.39 -133.35 19.50
CA ALA A 304 -81.12 -133.19 20.94
C ALA A 304 -80.75 -131.76 21.43
N VAL A 305 -81.64 -131.01 22.09
CA VAL A 305 -82.20 -131.16 23.46
C VAL A 305 -81.28 -130.56 24.55
N LYS A 306 -81.83 -129.52 25.21
CA LYS A 306 -81.74 -129.17 26.66
C LYS A 306 -80.67 -128.21 27.22
N PRO A 307 -80.95 -127.61 28.40
CA PRO A 307 -80.64 -126.21 28.72
C PRO A 307 -80.00 -125.98 30.13
N ILE A 308 -79.88 -124.71 30.59
CA ILE A 308 -79.81 -124.20 31.99
C ILE A 308 -78.56 -124.55 32.87
N ARG A 309 -77.85 -123.53 33.43
CA ARG A 309 -77.78 -123.17 34.90
C ARG A 309 -76.75 -122.08 35.30
N LYS A 310 -77.32 -120.99 35.86
CA LYS A 310 -76.98 -120.11 37.02
C LYS A 310 -75.52 -119.93 37.51
N GLY A 311 -75.18 -118.65 37.69
CA GLY A 311 -74.30 -118.13 38.77
C GLY A 311 -74.14 -116.59 38.73
N LYS A 312 -74.72 -115.87 39.72
CA LYS A 312 -74.48 -114.45 40.12
C LYS A 312 -73.08 -114.30 40.75
N ALA A 313 -72.46 -113.16 41.09
CA ALA A 313 -72.49 -111.68 40.93
C ALA A 313 -71.24 -111.16 41.70
N ASN A 314 -70.82 -109.89 41.57
CA ASN A 314 -70.50 -109.00 42.72
C ASN A 314 -69.96 -107.62 42.30
N ASP A 315 -70.39 -106.61 43.06
CA ASP A 315 -70.17 -105.15 42.91
C ASP A 315 -69.24 -104.63 44.05
N PRO A 316 -68.11 -103.97 43.73
CA PRO A 316 -67.05 -103.62 44.69
C PRO A 316 -67.31 -102.44 45.65
N VAL A 317 -68.42 -101.69 45.53
CA VAL A 317 -68.69 -100.54 46.43
C VAL A 317 -69.47 -100.93 47.70
N ALA A 318 -70.13 -102.10 47.70
CA ALA A 318 -70.88 -102.60 48.86
C ALA A 318 -69.97 -102.97 50.05
N ASP A 319 -68.77 -103.53 49.80
CA ASP A 319 -67.87 -104.00 50.85
C ASP A 319 -67.29 -102.85 51.70
N LEU A 320 -67.06 -101.67 51.10
CA LEU A 320 -66.51 -100.51 51.82
C LEU A 320 -67.50 -99.92 52.83
N LYS A 321 -68.82 -100.08 52.62
CA LYS A 321 -69.85 -99.55 53.53
C LYS A 321 -69.97 -100.39 54.81
N GLN A 322 -69.60 -101.68 54.77
CA GLN A 322 -69.70 -102.58 55.92
C GLN A 322 -68.42 -102.62 56.78
N ALA A 323 -67.25 -102.34 56.19
CA ALA A 323 -65.97 -102.37 56.90
C ALA A 323 -65.71 -101.15 57.81
N LEU A 324 -66.31 -99.99 57.52
CA LEU A 324 -65.96 -98.73 58.20
C LEU A 324 -66.89 -98.32 59.35
N ASN A 325 -67.97 -99.06 59.62
CA ASN A 325 -68.87 -98.86 60.76
C ASN A 325 -69.22 -97.37 61.00
N ALA A 326 -69.37 -96.62 59.91
CA ALA A 326 -69.33 -95.17 59.91
C ALA A 326 -70.75 -94.60 59.91
N ASN A 327 -70.97 -93.60 60.76
CA ASN A 327 -72.25 -92.90 60.90
C ASN A 327 -72.72 -92.26 59.58
N LEU A 328 -74.02 -91.99 59.48
CA LEU A 328 -74.71 -91.55 58.25
C LEU A 328 -74.06 -90.33 57.55
N ALA A 329 -73.42 -89.44 58.33
CA ALA A 329 -72.69 -88.28 57.80
C ALA A 329 -71.45 -88.67 56.97
N THR A 330 -70.77 -89.77 57.33
CA THR A 330 -69.56 -90.25 56.64
C THR A 330 -69.90 -91.06 55.38
N ALA A 331 -71.04 -91.78 55.40
CA ALA A 331 -71.50 -92.54 54.23
C ALA A 331 -71.88 -91.63 53.05
N LYS A 332 -72.49 -90.46 53.32
CA LYS A 332 -72.83 -89.48 52.27
C LYS A 332 -71.61 -88.83 51.64
N ALA A 333 -70.57 -88.55 52.42
CA ALA A 333 -69.34 -87.95 51.89
C ALA A 333 -68.60 -88.88 50.90
N LEU A 334 -68.67 -90.20 51.11
CA LEU A 334 -68.07 -91.19 50.22
C LEU A 334 -68.81 -91.33 48.89
N ASP A 335 -70.14 -91.28 48.89
CA ASP A 335 -70.93 -91.35 47.65
C ASP A 335 -70.74 -90.09 46.77
N GLU A 336 -70.63 -88.90 47.37
CA GLU A 336 -70.39 -87.65 46.62
C GLU A 336 -68.98 -87.58 46.01
N ALA A 337 -67.96 -88.10 46.70
CA ALA A 337 -66.60 -88.13 46.19
C ALA A 337 -66.46 -89.05 44.95
N TYR A 338 -67.09 -90.23 44.99
CA TYR A 338 -67.05 -91.19 43.89
C TYR A 338 -67.76 -90.64 42.63
N GLN A 339 -68.91 -89.99 42.79
CA GLN A 339 -69.63 -89.40 41.65
C GLN A 339 -68.88 -88.21 41.01
N ARG A 340 -68.25 -87.33 41.81
CA ARG A 340 -67.50 -86.20 41.23
C ARG A 340 -66.27 -86.64 40.44
N GLY A 341 -65.56 -87.66 40.91
CA GLY A 341 -64.41 -88.23 40.19
C GLY A 341 -64.82 -88.85 38.85
N PHE A 342 -65.93 -89.59 38.83
CA PHE A 342 -66.43 -90.25 37.62
C PHE A 342 -66.94 -89.24 36.57
N GLN A 343 -67.63 -88.18 36.98
CA GLN A 343 -68.14 -87.15 36.07
C GLN A 343 -67.03 -86.27 35.48
N ALA A 344 -65.98 -85.96 36.25
CA ALA A 344 -64.84 -85.17 35.76
C ALA A 344 -64.02 -85.92 34.70
N GLY A 345 -63.86 -87.24 34.85
CA GLY A 345 -63.18 -88.09 33.86
C GLY A 345 -63.93 -88.19 32.53
N LEU A 346 -65.26 -88.28 32.56
CA LEU A 346 -66.09 -88.33 31.35
C LEU A 346 -66.06 -87.00 30.56
N ASN A 347 -66.00 -85.85 31.23
CA ASN A 347 -65.96 -84.55 30.56
C ASN A 347 -64.60 -84.21 29.93
N SER A 348 -63.48 -84.67 30.52
CA SER A 348 -62.15 -84.49 29.91
C SER A 348 -61.95 -85.35 28.65
N ALA A 349 -62.57 -86.53 28.57
CA ALA A 349 -62.47 -87.41 27.41
C ALA A 349 -63.26 -86.91 26.19
N GLN A 350 -64.24 -86.02 26.36
CA GLN A 350 -65.06 -85.45 25.28
C GLN A 350 -64.54 -84.11 24.72
N GLN A 351 -63.58 -83.44 25.38
CA GLN A 351 -62.97 -82.19 24.89
C GLN A 351 -61.67 -82.40 24.10
N ALA A 352 -61.17 -83.64 24.00
CA ALA A 352 -59.95 -84.00 23.28
C ALA A 352 -60.23 -84.71 21.93
N ALA A 353 -61.46 -84.62 21.40
CA ALA A 353 -61.90 -85.18 20.12
C ALA A 353 -62.42 -84.08 19.17
#